data_AF-A0A818J8T7-F1
#
_entry.id   AF-A0A818J8T7-F1
#
_cell.length_a   1.000
_cell.length_b   1.000
_cell.length_c   1.000
_cell.angle_alpha   90.00
_cell.angle_beta   90.00
_cell.angle_gamma   90.00
#
_symmetry.space_group_name_H-M   'P 1'
#
loop_
_entity.id
_entity.type
_entity.pdbx_description
1 polymer ?
#
loop_
_entity_poly.entity_id
_entity_poly.type
_entity_poly.pdbx_seq_one_letter_code
_entity_poly.pdbx_strand_id
1 'polypeptide(L)'
;MGTEFIPMNNSFPPLFTFLAKSFIDCAIQCNAHRDCRVFDFDIDSKQCRLWDANLTTGSIVPSSSKPLSSVGSILLSSNMYANIHNQSYDINNNTSPSNNINTSPSNNINTSPSYDINTSPSNNINTSPSNNIDTSPSYDINTSPSNNINTSPSNNINTSPSNNINTSPSNNINTSPSYDINTSSSNNINTSPSYTTTPSYTTTASHTTSPTYTTSPLYTQCPLNTFYNGSYNIFFFIIAVPAIGYGQTVAGYCNGSVNVNVTKISGPWGLYVSPVDGTLYVADEYYPSFFAISPFSHTVQVILSSGITEPMGIFVDNSNTIYMTDRQLHSGTVLVQRQGTIIRSFPAVGLSTSSCLLNGLYEPYGVAVDQSGNIYLGLWTCSAVVKLAPNATSVTVVAGQMGSSGSTSTKLSSVRYVHLDEDRGVFYVTDSGNDRIQKFIIGGNGTGVTVAGGNGAGTGLNQLYSPTGFCITRDGQTLYIADRTNHRIMKWTIGASQGSVVAGSATGVSGNTPYLLNVPGDVALDSTETYIYVSDQNNHRVQRFRLQ
;
A
#
# COMPACT_ATOMS: atom_id res chain seq x y z
N MET A 1 16.30 -26.88 6.71
CA MET A 1 17.25 -26.21 7.63
C MET A 1 17.09 -24.73 7.36
N GLY A 2 16.70 -23.96 8.37
CA GLY A 2 16.27 -22.57 8.19
C GLY A 2 17.45 -21.62 8.02
N THR A 3 17.39 -20.76 7.02
CA THR A 3 18.26 -19.59 6.88
C THR A 3 17.69 -18.44 7.72
N GLU A 4 18.44 -18.03 8.74
CA GLU A 4 18.08 -16.93 9.63
C GLU A 4 18.97 -15.72 9.32
N PHE A 5 18.37 -14.55 9.05
CA PHE A 5 19.08 -13.29 8.80
C PHE A 5 19.14 -12.45 10.08
N ILE A 6 20.31 -11.92 10.44
CA ILE A 6 20.47 -10.97 11.55
C ILE A 6 20.51 -9.54 10.97
N PRO A 7 19.71 -8.59 11.46
CA PRO A 7 19.78 -7.20 11.02
C PRO A 7 21.07 -6.52 11.53
N MET A 8 21.74 -5.76 10.66
CA MET A 8 22.90 -4.93 11.07
C MET A 8 22.43 -3.64 11.77
N ASN A 9 23.16 -3.26 12.81
CA ASN A 9 22.95 -2.05 13.61
C ASN A 9 23.27 -0.77 12.80
N ASN A 10 22.55 0.32 13.09
CA ASN A 10 22.41 1.59 12.35
C ASN A 10 23.67 2.49 12.27
N SER A 11 24.87 1.93 12.12
CA SER A 11 26.12 2.73 12.16
C SER A 11 26.84 2.87 10.82
N PHE A 12 26.43 2.19 9.75
CA PHE A 12 27.07 2.29 8.42
C PHE A 12 26.02 2.24 7.30
N PRO A 13 26.18 3.02 6.20
CA PRO A 13 25.25 2.99 5.08
C PRO A 13 25.37 1.66 4.31
N PRO A 14 24.29 1.18 3.65
CA PRO A 14 24.33 -0.03 2.85
C PRO A 14 25.14 0.24 1.58
N LEU A 15 26.34 -0.33 1.51
CA LEU A 15 26.99 -0.63 0.24
C LEU A 15 26.47 -2.01 -0.21
N PHE A 16 26.37 -2.22 -1.53
CA PHE A 16 26.12 -3.50 -2.23
C PHE A 16 24.69 -3.79 -2.74
N THR A 17 24.61 -3.97 -4.06
CA THR A 17 23.52 -4.60 -4.83
C THR A 17 23.82 -6.09 -5.02
N PHE A 18 22.90 -6.97 -4.60
CA PHE A 18 22.99 -8.42 -4.86
C PHE A 18 22.44 -8.78 -6.24
N LEU A 19 23.22 -9.49 -7.07
CA LEU A 19 22.71 -10.18 -8.26
C LEU A 19 22.19 -11.57 -7.87
N ALA A 20 21.00 -11.95 -8.36
CA ALA A 20 20.30 -13.18 -7.95
C ALA A 20 21.10 -14.48 -8.18
N LYS A 21 22.02 -14.51 -9.16
CA LYS A 21 22.88 -15.66 -9.44
C LYS A 21 23.95 -15.88 -8.37
N SER A 22 24.57 -14.79 -7.91
CA SER A 22 25.60 -14.81 -6.86
C SER A 22 25.05 -15.29 -5.51
N PHE A 23 23.77 -14.99 -5.25
CA PHE A 23 23.05 -15.44 -4.05
C PHE A 23 22.83 -16.96 -4.03
N ILE A 24 22.45 -17.54 -5.18
CA ILE A 24 22.22 -18.99 -5.31
C ILE A 24 23.52 -19.77 -5.12
N ASP A 25 24.62 -19.29 -5.69
CA ASP A 25 25.93 -19.96 -5.58
C ASP A 25 26.43 -20.00 -4.12
N CYS A 26 26.24 -18.91 -3.34
CA CYS A 26 26.58 -18.88 -1.92
C CYS A 26 25.63 -19.72 -1.06
N ALA A 27 24.33 -19.74 -1.38
CA ALA A 27 23.36 -20.55 -0.67
C ALA A 27 23.65 -22.06 -0.83
N ILE A 28 24.06 -22.49 -2.04
CA ILE A 28 24.46 -23.88 -2.31
C ILE A 28 25.70 -24.27 -1.50
N GLN A 29 26.72 -23.40 -1.43
CA GLN A 29 27.92 -23.66 -0.62
C GLN A 29 27.59 -23.73 0.88
N CYS A 30 26.70 -22.89 1.36
CA CYS A 30 26.31 -22.85 2.76
C CYS A 30 25.46 -24.07 3.17
N ASN A 31 24.63 -24.60 2.26
CA ASN A 31 23.79 -25.77 2.51
C ASN A 31 24.58 -27.09 2.70
N ALA A 32 25.89 -27.09 2.42
CA ALA A 32 26.77 -28.21 2.72
C ALA A 32 27.17 -28.29 4.21
N HIS A 33 26.86 -27.27 5.02
CA HIS A 33 27.23 -27.15 6.43
C HIS A 33 25.98 -27.00 7.31
N ARG A 34 25.93 -27.67 8.47
CA ARG A 34 24.71 -27.76 9.30
C ARG A 34 24.29 -26.45 9.98
N ASP A 35 25.23 -25.54 10.23
CA ASP A 35 25.00 -24.26 10.91
C ASP A 35 25.74 -23.10 10.21
N CYS A 36 25.60 -23.03 8.89
CA CYS A 36 26.20 -21.98 8.08
C CYS A 36 25.26 -20.78 7.90
N ARG A 37 25.81 -19.56 7.96
CA ARG A 37 25.12 -18.30 7.63
C ARG A 37 25.90 -17.53 6.56
N VAL A 38 25.22 -17.05 5.52
CA VAL A 38 25.83 -16.22 4.46
C VAL A 38 25.85 -14.77 4.92
N PHE A 39 27.04 -14.14 4.91
CA PHE A 39 27.22 -12.78 5.41
C PHE A 39 27.36 -11.75 4.28
N ASP A 40 28.18 -12.06 3.27
CA ASP A 40 28.52 -11.14 2.18
C ASP A 40 29.03 -11.92 0.95
N PHE A 41 28.98 -11.30 -0.24
CA PHE A 41 29.55 -11.81 -1.48
C PHE A 41 30.47 -10.74 -2.09
N ASP A 42 31.76 -11.04 -2.10
CA ASP A 42 32.77 -10.13 -2.63
C ASP A 42 32.77 -10.22 -4.17
N ILE A 43 32.30 -9.16 -4.83
CA ILE A 43 32.04 -9.18 -6.28
C ILE A 43 33.33 -9.19 -7.10
N ASP A 44 34.42 -8.66 -6.55
CA ASP A 44 35.73 -8.56 -7.23
C ASP A 44 36.47 -9.90 -7.17
N SER A 45 36.42 -10.59 -6.03
CA SER A 45 37.06 -11.90 -5.84
C SER A 45 36.15 -13.09 -6.19
N LYS A 46 34.85 -12.86 -6.38
CA LYS A 46 33.79 -13.88 -6.57
C LYS A 46 33.72 -14.93 -5.45
N GLN A 47 33.99 -14.53 -4.22
CA GLN A 47 34.00 -15.43 -3.06
C GLN A 47 32.88 -15.10 -2.06
N CYS A 48 32.30 -16.14 -1.47
CA CYS A 48 31.28 -16.05 -0.42
C CYS A 48 31.95 -15.92 0.95
N ARG A 49 31.51 -14.95 1.75
CA ARG A 49 31.90 -14.84 3.16
C ARG A 49 30.82 -15.50 4.02
N LEU A 50 31.18 -16.60 4.66
CA LEU A 50 30.27 -17.47 5.41
C LEU A 50 30.68 -17.52 6.90
N TRP A 51 29.72 -17.74 7.79
CA TRP A 51 29.96 -18.01 9.21
C TRP A 51 29.51 -19.42 9.57
N ASP A 52 30.35 -20.19 10.27
CA ASP A 52 30.07 -21.55 10.78
C ASP A 52 30.25 -21.57 12.30
N ALA A 53 29.23 -22.01 13.03
CA ALA A 53 29.20 -22.02 14.50
C ALA A 53 30.23 -22.98 15.15
N ASN A 54 30.84 -23.90 14.38
CA ASN A 54 31.85 -24.84 14.90
C ASN A 54 33.30 -24.32 14.84
N LEU A 55 33.54 -23.12 14.29
CA LEU A 55 34.87 -22.51 14.23
C LEU A 55 34.87 -21.24 15.08
N THR A 56 35.71 -21.20 16.12
CA THR A 56 35.72 -20.15 17.15
C THR A 56 36.15 -18.75 16.68
N THR A 57 36.33 -18.51 15.38
CA THR A 57 36.44 -17.15 14.78
C THR A 57 36.04 -17.17 13.29
N GLY A 58 35.35 -16.12 12.82
CA GLY A 58 34.88 -16.00 11.44
C GLY A 58 36.00 -16.11 10.42
N SER A 59 35.89 -17.06 9.50
CA SER A 59 36.93 -17.43 8.53
C SER A 59 36.38 -17.38 7.10
N ILE A 60 37.14 -16.77 6.18
CA ILE A 60 36.83 -16.74 4.74
C ILE A 60 37.28 -18.09 4.14
N VAL A 61 36.41 -18.77 3.39
CA VAL A 61 36.70 -20.09 2.81
C VAL A 61 36.86 -19.97 1.28
N PRO A 62 38.00 -20.40 0.69
CA PRO A 62 38.19 -20.33 -0.76
C PRO A 62 37.39 -21.39 -1.51
N SER A 63 36.88 -21.03 -2.69
CA SER A 63 36.20 -21.97 -3.60
C SER A 63 37.19 -22.80 -4.42
N SER A 64 37.82 -23.80 -3.81
CA SER A 64 38.34 -24.94 -4.58
C SER A 64 38.49 -26.18 -3.70
N SER A 65 38.08 -27.32 -4.25
CA SER A 65 38.05 -28.62 -3.61
C SER A 65 39.45 -29.16 -3.27
N LYS A 66 39.93 -28.95 -2.03
CA LYS A 66 40.83 -29.84 -1.23
C LYS A 66 41.19 -29.23 0.15
N PRO A 67 41.64 -30.02 1.15
CA PRO A 67 41.45 -29.70 2.57
C PRO A 67 42.53 -28.83 3.22
N LEU A 68 42.07 -27.98 4.16
CA LEU A 68 42.72 -27.32 5.32
C LEU A 68 44.20 -26.87 5.25
N SER A 69 44.41 -25.55 5.29
CA SER A 69 45.42 -24.89 6.14
C SER A 69 45.14 -23.38 6.27
N SER A 70 45.38 -22.84 7.47
CA SER A 70 45.20 -21.44 7.90
C SER A 70 45.85 -20.35 7.01
N VAL A 71 45.51 -19.07 7.29
CA VAL A 71 46.17 -17.76 6.97
C VAL A 71 45.21 -16.87 6.17
N GLY A 72 44.95 -15.57 6.39
CA GLY A 72 45.50 -14.50 7.23
C GLY A 72 44.76 -13.17 6.87
N SER A 73 44.93 -12.11 7.66
CA SER A 73 44.24 -10.80 7.58
C SER A 73 44.88 -9.81 6.59
N ILE A 74 44.09 -8.99 5.88
CA ILE A 74 44.57 -7.80 5.12
C ILE A 74 43.61 -6.60 5.24
N LEU A 75 44.22 -5.42 5.44
CA LEU A 75 43.68 -4.07 5.61
C LEU A 75 43.09 -3.45 4.32
N LEU A 76 42.09 -2.57 4.48
CA LEU A 76 41.49 -1.71 3.45
C LEU A 76 42.39 -0.52 3.09
N SER A 77 42.52 -0.20 1.80
CA SER A 77 42.92 1.15 1.35
C SER A 77 42.31 1.56 0.00
N SER A 78 41.47 2.60 0.05
CA SER A 78 41.32 3.78 -0.84
C SER A 78 41.29 3.67 -2.39
N ASN A 79 40.19 4.22 -2.93
CA ASN A 79 40.01 4.97 -4.20
C ASN A 79 40.10 4.24 -5.57
N MET A 80 38.97 4.17 -6.30
CA MET A 80 38.77 4.74 -7.66
C MET A 80 37.36 4.43 -8.23
N TYR A 81 36.76 5.40 -8.91
CA TYR A 81 35.52 5.29 -9.71
C TYR A 81 35.79 4.67 -11.09
N ALA A 82 34.87 3.85 -11.61
CA ALA A 82 34.62 3.71 -13.06
C ALA A 82 33.19 3.21 -13.34
N ASN A 83 32.49 3.96 -14.20
CA ASN A 83 31.21 3.66 -14.83
C ASN A 83 31.46 2.74 -16.05
N ILE A 84 30.62 1.74 -16.38
CA ILE A 84 30.41 1.17 -17.75
C ILE A 84 29.22 0.17 -17.80
N HIS A 85 28.57 0.17 -18.97
CA HIS A 85 27.31 -0.40 -19.47
C HIS A 85 26.96 -1.90 -19.32
N ASN A 86 25.63 -2.09 -19.22
CA ASN A 86 24.69 -3.10 -19.77
C ASN A 86 25.20 -4.08 -20.86
N GLN A 87 24.88 -5.38 -20.73
CA GLN A 87 24.61 -6.30 -21.86
C GLN A 87 23.76 -7.51 -21.42
N SER A 88 22.61 -7.68 -22.06
CA SER A 88 21.65 -8.79 -21.98
C SER A 88 21.95 -9.87 -23.03
N TYR A 89 21.87 -11.16 -22.68
CA TYR A 89 21.85 -12.28 -23.64
C TYR A 89 20.52 -13.04 -23.56
N ASP A 90 19.84 -13.17 -24.69
CA ASP A 90 18.65 -14.00 -24.91
C ASP A 90 19.03 -15.48 -25.10
N ILE A 91 18.41 -16.40 -24.37
CA ILE A 91 18.60 -17.87 -24.52
C ILE A 91 17.24 -18.53 -24.79
N ASN A 92 17.14 -19.33 -25.86
CA ASN A 92 15.97 -20.16 -26.19
C ASN A 92 16.25 -21.63 -25.85
N ASN A 93 15.28 -22.34 -25.26
CA ASN A 93 15.34 -23.78 -24.99
C ASN A 93 14.49 -24.57 -25.99
N ASN A 94 15.16 -25.33 -26.86
CA ASN A 94 14.52 -26.27 -27.78
C ASN A 94 14.85 -27.71 -27.35
N THR A 95 13.85 -28.55 -27.16
CA THR A 95 14.05 -29.94 -26.71
C THR A 95 13.83 -30.96 -27.82
N SER A 96 14.44 -32.15 -27.67
CA SER A 96 14.23 -33.32 -28.55
C SER A 96 13.22 -34.29 -27.94
N PRO A 97 12.60 -35.20 -28.72
CA PRO A 97 11.62 -36.14 -28.20
C PRO A 97 12.20 -37.03 -27.09
N SER A 98 11.48 -37.16 -26.00
CA SER A 98 11.83 -38.02 -24.85
C SER A 98 10.56 -38.46 -24.14
N ASN A 99 10.66 -39.41 -23.21
CA ASN A 99 9.49 -39.79 -22.40
C ASN A 99 9.03 -38.64 -21.50
N ASN A 100 9.98 -37.93 -20.88
CA ASN A 100 9.70 -36.77 -20.04
C ASN A 100 10.57 -35.60 -20.46
N ILE A 101 9.97 -34.41 -20.58
CA ILE A 101 10.67 -33.17 -20.87
C ILE A 101 10.54 -32.25 -19.66
N ASN A 102 11.68 -31.90 -19.06
CA ASN A 102 11.78 -30.85 -18.03
C ASN A 102 12.71 -29.76 -18.56
N THR A 103 12.25 -28.51 -18.60
CA THR A 103 13.05 -27.38 -19.11
C THR A 103 13.49 -26.45 -17.99
N SER A 104 14.52 -25.65 -18.24
CA SER A 104 15.00 -24.58 -17.34
C SER A 104 14.53 -23.20 -17.81
N PRO A 105 14.56 -22.16 -16.96
CA PRO A 105 14.11 -20.83 -17.34
C PRO A 105 14.86 -20.29 -18.55
N SER A 106 14.13 -19.74 -19.51
CA SER A 106 14.68 -19.23 -20.77
C SER A 106 13.74 -18.18 -21.37
N ASN A 107 14.15 -17.47 -22.41
CA ASN A 107 13.28 -16.49 -23.05
C ASN A 107 12.15 -17.17 -23.83
N ASN A 108 12.47 -18.24 -24.58
CA ASN A 108 11.47 -19.06 -25.27
C ASN A 108 11.71 -20.55 -25.00
N ILE A 109 10.65 -21.30 -24.72
CA ILE A 109 10.67 -22.76 -24.59
C ILE A 109 9.87 -23.36 -25.74
N ASN A 110 10.50 -24.19 -26.56
CA ASN A 110 9.83 -25.01 -27.57
C ASN A 110 10.11 -26.48 -27.29
N THR A 111 9.06 -27.26 -27.02
CA THR A 111 9.23 -28.68 -26.71
C THR A 111 8.95 -29.57 -27.92
N SER A 112 9.64 -30.71 -27.99
CA SER A 112 9.30 -31.84 -28.87
C SER A 112 8.22 -32.75 -28.25
N PRO A 113 7.58 -33.65 -29.02
CA PRO A 113 6.59 -34.58 -28.49
C PRO A 113 7.16 -35.44 -27.37
N SER A 114 6.36 -35.67 -26.32
CA SER A 114 6.76 -36.38 -25.10
C SER A 114 5.54 -37.01 -24.44
N TYR A 115 5.75 -37.87 -23.43
CA TYR A 115 4.64 -38.38 -22.63
C TYR A 115 4.23 -37.35 -21.57
N ASP A 116 5.21 -36.79 -20.85
CA ASP A 116 5.01 -35.69 -19.91
C ASP A 116 5.89 -34.48 -20.27
N ILE A 117 5.31 -33.28 -20.20
CA ILE A 117 6.03 -32.02 -20.46
C ILE A 117 5.84 -31.09 -19.26
N ASN A 118 6.94 -30.78 -18.57
CA ASN A 118 6.99 -29.78 -17.51
C ASN A 118 7.91 -28.64 -17.92
N THR A 119 7.35 -27.43 -17.99
CA THR A 119 8.13 -26.26 -18.40
C THR A 119 8.52 -25.38 -17.22
N SER A 120 9.68 -24.73 -17.31
CA SER A 120 10.09 -23.66 -16.39
C SER A 120 9.57 -22.30 -16.85
N PRO A 121 9.62 -21.25 -15.99
CA PRO A 121 9.18 -19.91 -16.38
C PRO A 121 9.89 -19.39 -17.63
N SER A 122 9.13 -18.81 -18.55
CA SER A 122 9.62 -18.32 -19.83
C SER A 122 8.73 -17.21 -20.37
N ASN A 123 9.22 -16.35 -21.25
CA ASN A 123 8.33 -15.36 -21.87
C ASN A 123 7.33 -16.06 -22.79
N ASN A 124 7.79 -16.99 -23.62
CA ASN A 124 6.91 -17.82 -24.45
C ASN A 124 7.13 -19.31 -24.21
N ILE A 125 6.04 -20.06 -24.12
CA ILE A 125 6.06 -21.52 -24.02
C ILE A 125 5.22 -22.10 -25.16
N ASN A 126 5.86 -22.85 -26.06
CA ASN A 126 5.21 -23.59 -27.12
C ASN A 126 5.45 -25.08 -26.90
N THR A 127 4.38 -25.83 -26.64
CA THR A 127 4.51 -27.28 -26.42
C THR A 127 4.05 -28.10 -27.62
N SER A 128 4.76 -29.19 -27.88
CA SER A 128 4.35 -30.25 -28.82
C SER A 128 3.34 -31.22 -28.19
N PRO A 129 2.67 -32.09 -28.99
CA PRO A 129 1.68 -33.03 -28.48
C PRO A 129 2.23 -33.92 -27.36
N SER A 130 1.41 -34.15 -26.33
CA SER A 130 1.81 -34.88 -25.13
C SER A 130 0.62 -35.61 -24.50
N ASN A 131 0.88 -36.48 -23.53
CA ASN A 131 -0.20 -37.02 -22.69
C ASN A 131 -0.56 -36.04 -21.57
N ASN A 132 0.45 -35.50 -20.88
CA ASN A 132 0.27 -34.43 -19.89
C ASN A 132 1.19 -33.23 -20.20
N ILE A 133 0.65 -32.03 -20.00
CA ILE A 133 1.39 -30.78 -20.14
C ILE A 133 1.16 -29.93 -18.89
N ASP A 134 2.23 -29.68 -18.14
CA ASP A 134 2.24 -28.76 -17.00
C ASP A 134 3.16 -27.58 -17.31
N THR A 135 2.57 -26.39 -17.42
CA THR A 135 3.34 -25.18 -17.70
C THR A 135 3.60 -24.34 -16.46
N SER A 136 4.79 -23.75 -16.39
CA SER A 136 5.13 -22.69 -15.43
C SER A 136 4.65 -21.32 -15.90
N PRO A 137 4.65 -20.28 -15.04
CA PRO A 137 4.20 -18.94 -15.41
C PRO A 137 4.92 -18.41 -16.64
N SER A 138 4.16 -17.82 -17.56
CA SER A 138 4.68 -17.33 -18.83
C SER A 138 3.87 -16.15 -19.35
N TYR A 139 4.39 -15.39 -20.30
CA TYR A 139 3.62 -14.34 -20.94
C TYR A 139 2.62 -14.97 -21.91
N ASP A 140 3.11 -15.79 -22.85
CA ASP A 140 2.27 -16.53 -23.81
C ASP A 140 2.48 -18.04 -23.70
N ILE A 141 1.39 -18.79 -23.51
CA ILE A 141 1.38 -20.26 -23.50
C ILE A 141 0.57 -20.76 -24.69
N ASN A 142 1.24 -21.49 -25.59
CA ASN A 142 0.60 -22.18 -26.69
C ASN A 142 0.82 -23.68 -26.54
N THR A 143 -0.25 -24.45 -26.40
CA THR A 143 -0.16 -25.91 -26.27
C THR A 143 -0.73 -26.64 -27.46
N SER A 144 -0.03 -27.69 -27.89
CA SER A 144 -0.51 -28.67 -28.86
C SER A 144 -1.51 -29.67 -28.23
N PRO A 145 -2.20 -30.52 -29.04
CA PRO A 145 -3.19 -31.46 -28.53
C PRO A 145 -2.62 -32.38 -27.44
N SER A 146 -3.37 -32.55 -26.34
CA SER A 146 -2.95 -33.35 -25.20
C SER A 146 -4.14 -34.01 -24.50
N ASN A 147 -3.90 -35.03 -23.66
CA ASN A 147 -4.98 -35.57 -22.84
C ASN A 147 -5.30 -34.63 -21.67
N ASN A 148 -4.27 -34.22 -20.91
CA ASN A 148 -4.43 -33.24 -19.84
C ASN A 148 -3.51 -32.03 -20.05
N ILE A 149 -4.04 -30.84 -19.82
CA ILE A 149 -3.28 -29.58 -19.84
C ILE A 149 -3.53 -28.85 -18.53
N ASN A 150 -2.48 -28.62 -17.75
CA ASN A 150 -2.51 -27.70 -16.61
C ASN A 150 -1.58 -26.52 -16.89
N THR A 151 -2.14 -25.32 -16.90
CA THR A 151 -1.36 -24.11 -17.13
C THR A 151 -1.28 -23.25 -15.88
N SER A 152 -0.09 -22.72 -15.62
CA SER A 152 0.16 -21.68 -14.62
C SER A 152 -0.29 -20.30 -15.10
N PRO A 153 -0.34 -19.27 -14.23
CA PRO A 153 -0.78 -17.94 -14.60
C PRO A 153 0.00 -17.37 -15.80
N SER A 154 -0.73 -16.77 -16.73
CA SER A 154 -0.12 -16.16 -17.93
C SER A 154 -0.97 -15.04 -18.51
N ASN A 155 -0.42 -14.31 -19.48
CA ASN A 155 -1.19 -13.26 -20.15
C ASN A 155 -2.15 -13.86 -21.17
N ASN A 156 -1.63 -14.67 -22.11
CA ASN A 156 -2.46 -15.37 -23.09
C ASN A 156 -2.24 -16.89 -23.03
N ILE A 157 -3.33 -17.64 -23.02
CA ILE A 157 -3.33 -19.10 -23.12
C ILE A 157 -4.08 -19.50 -24.37
N ASN A 158 -3.40 -20.16 -25.30
CA ASN A 158 -4.01 -20.79 -26.46
C ASN A 158 -3.82 -22.31 -26.37
N THR A 159 -4.91 -23.04 -26.21
CA THR A 159 -4.86 -24.51 -26.15
C THR A 159 -5.50 -25.16 -27.37
N SER A 160 -4.83 -26.18 -27.88
CA SER A 160 -5.35 -27.10 -28.91
C SER A 160 -6.29 -28.16 -28.29
N PRO A 161 -7.06 -28.92 -29.11
CA PRO A 161 -8.06 -29.87 -28.62
C PRO A 161 -7.47 -30.86 -27.62
N SER A 162 -8.14 -31.03 -26.47
CA SER A 162 -7.67 -31.87 -25.36
C SER A 162 -8.83 -32.47 -24.56
N ASN A 163 -8.59 -33.48 -23.73
CA ASN A 163 -9.67 -34.05 -22.91
C ASN A 163 -9.98 -33.16 -21.70
N ASN A 164 -8.97 -32.86 -20.88
CA ASN A 164 -9.10 -32.02 -19.70
C ASN A 164 -8.18 -30.81 -19.76
N ILE A 165 -8.73 -29.62 -19.56
CA ILE A 165 -7.98 -28.36 -19.54
C ILE A 165 -8.22 -27.65 -18.22
N ASN A 166 -7.17 -27.53 -17.40
CA ASN A 166 -7.17 -26.72 -16.19
C ASN A 166 -6.28 -25.50 -16.38
N THR A 167 -6.86 -24.31 -16.24
CA THR A 167 -6.12 -23.06 -16.43
C THR A 167 -6.14 -22.21 -15.17
N SER A 168 -4.95 -21.74 -14.80
CA SER A 168 -4.75 -20.74 -13.75
C SER A 168 -5.14 -19.34 -14.26
N PRO A 169 -5.22 -18.30 -13.40
CA PRO A 169 -5.73 -16.99 -13.80
C PRO A 169 -4.92 -16.39 -14.97
N SER A 170 -5.63 -15.90 -15.99
CA SER A 170 -4.99 -15.30 -17.17
C SER A 170 -5.85 -14.22 -17.80
N ASN A 171 -5.26 -13.36 -18.63
CA ASN A 171 -6.00 -12.26 -19.25
C ASN A 171 -6.89 -12.77 -20.39
N ASN A 172 -6.33 -13.51 -21.34
CA ASN A 172 -7.10 -14.11 -22.44
C ASN A 172 -6.88 -15.62 -22.51
N ILE A 173 -7.97 -16.38 -22.53
CA ILE A 173 -7.96 -17.83 -22.76
C ILE A 173 -8.70 -18.14 -24.06
N ASN A 174 -8.01 -18.72 -25.03
CA ASN A 174 -8.62 -19.31 -26.22
C ASN A 174 -8.46 -20.82 -26.17
N THR A 175 -9.56 -21.56 -26.07
CA THR A 175 -9.55 -23.02 -26.07
C THR A 175 -10.25 -23.59 -27.30
N SER A 176 -9.58 -24.54 -27.96
CA SER A 176 -10.18 -25.40 -28.98
C SER A 176 -11.11 -26.46 -28.35
N PRO A 177 -11.94 -27.20 -29.10
CA PRO A 177 -12.92 -28.14 -28.53
C PRO A 177 -12.29 -29.16 -27.57
N SER A 178 -12.89 -29.33 -26.39
CA SER A 178 -12.44 -30.25 -25.34
C SER A 178 -13.61 -30.82 -24.54
N TYR A 179 -13.38 -31.91 -23.81
CA TYR A 179 -14.42 -32.58 -23.01
C TYR A 179 -14.72 -31.81 -21.71
N ASP A 180 -13.70 -31.55 -20.88
CA ASP A 180 -13.84 -30.83 -19.62
C ASP A 180 -12.87 -29.64 -19.53
N ILE A 181 -13.40 -28.45 -19.25
CA ILE A 181 -12.63 -27.21 -19.09
C ILE A 181 -12.89 -26.63 -17.70
N ASN A 182 -11.85 -26.55 -16.86
CA ASN A 182 -11.87 -25.81 -15.61
C ASN A 182 -10.96 -24.59 -15.73
N THR A 183 -11.58 -23.42 -15.69
CA THR A 183 -10.86 -22.14 -15.74
C THR A 183 -11.02 -21.42 -14.41
N SER A 184 -9.94 -20.82 -13.94
CA SER A 184 -9.99 -19.85 -12.85
C SER A 184 -10.14 -18.42 -13.41
N SER A 185 -10.32 -17.43 -12.55
CA SER A 185 -10.67 -16.04 -12.91
C SER A 185 -9.85 -15.50 -14.09
N SER A 186 -10.54 -15.15 -15.19
CA SER A 186 -9.91 -14.65 -16.42
C SER A 186 -10.74 -13.55 -17.06
N ASN A 187 -10.10 -12.60 -17.75
CA ASN A 187 -10.78 -11.40 -18.28
C ASN A 187 -11.61 -11.72 -19.54
N ASN A 188 -11.06 -12.47 -20.49
CA ASN A 188 -11.78 -12.93 -21.68
C ASN A 188 -11.57 -14.44 -21.89
N ILE A 189 -12.66 -15.17 -22.09
CA ILE A 189 -12.63 -16.61 -22.40
C ILE A 189 -13.38 -16.83 -23.71
N ASN A 190 -12.69 -17.36 -24.72
CA ASN A 190 -13.27 -17.73 -26.00
C ASN A 190 -13.16 -19.26 -26.18
N THR A 191 -14.30 -19.94 -26.17
CA THR A 191 -14.38 -21.40 -26.32
C THR A 191 -15.07 -21.78 -27.62
N SER A 192 -14.52 -22.75 -28.34
CA SER A 192 -15.25 -23.47 -29.40
C SER A 192 -16.23 -24.50 -28.78
N PRO A 193 -17.26 -25.00 -29.49
CA PRO A 193 -18.34 -25.79 -28.89
C PRO A 193 -17.82 -27.01 -28.09
N SER A 194 -18.19 -27.11 -26.82
CA SER A 194 -17.79 -28.17 -25.88
C SER A 194 -19.00 -28.82 -25.20
N TYR A 195 -18.88 -30.08 -24.80
CA TYR A 195 -20.02 -30.91 -24.37
C TYR A 195 -20.42 -30.73 -22.90
N THR A 196 -19.53 -30.23 -22.03
CA THR A 196 -19.81 -29.90 -20.63
C THR A 196 -18.95 -28.72 -20.16
N THR A 197 -19.59 -27.59 -19.79
CA THR A 197 -18.93 -26.45 -19.15
C THR A 197 -19.52 -26.23 -17.76
N THR A 198 -18.72 -26.30 -16.70
CA THR A 198 -19.11 -25.86 -15.36
C THR A 198 -18.49 -24.49 -15.06
N PRO A 199 -19.18 -23.38 -15.36
CA PRO A 199 -18.76 -22.08 -14.88
C PRO A 199 -19.10 -21.97 -13.39
N SER A 200 -18.13 -21.54 -12.58
CA SER A 200 -18.44 -21.01 -11.25
C SER A 200 -19.05 -19.61 -11.41
N TYR A 201 -20.36 -19.60 -11.70
CA TYR A 201 -21.33 -18.49 -11.78
C TYR A 201 -21.11 -17.37 -12.84
N THR A 202 -22.07 -17.29 -13.78
CA THR A 202 -22.25 -16.35 -14.92
C THR A 202 -23.30 -15.26 -14.61
N THR A 203 -23.44 -14.06 -15.22
CA THR A 203 -23.24 -13.57 -16.62
C THR A 203 -23.36 -12.02 -16.65
N THR A 204 -22.92 -11.29 -17.69
CA THR A 204 -23.82 -11.00 -18.84
C THR A 204 -23.12 -10.60 -20.13
N ALA A 205 -23.47 -11.33 -21.20
CA ALA A 205 -23.62 -10.76 -22.52
C ALA A 205 -24.76 -9.72 -22.53
N SER A 206 -24.59 -8.71 -23.37
CA SER A 206 -25.50 -7.60 -23.63
C SER A 206 -26.94 -8.02 -23.92
N HIS A 207 -27.92 -7.49 -23.19
CA HIS A 207 -29.19 -7.00 -23.74
C HIS A 207 -29.87 -6.04 -22.75
N THR A 208 -30.44 -4.98 -23.32
CA THR A 208 -31.13 -3.84 -22.70
C THR A 208 -32.36 -4.24 -21.89
N THR A 209 -32.46 -3.80 -20.63
CA THR A 209 -33.63 -3.16 -19.99
C THR A 209 -33.31 -2.82 -18.51
N SER A 210 -33.73 -1.63 -18.07
CA SER A 210 -33.48 -1.00 -16.75
C SER A 210 -33.75 -1.91 -15.54
N PRO A 211 -32.95 -1.83 -14.44
CA PRO A 211 -33.31 -2.49 -13.19
C PRO A 211 -33.96 -1.53 -12.20
N THR A 212 -35.10 -1.98 -11.67
CA THR A 212 -35.68 -1.54 -10.39
C THR A 212 -34.81 -2.04 -9.23
N TYR A 213 -34.48 -1.14 -8.30
CA TYR A 213 -33.71 -1.43 -7.09
C TYR A 213 -34.49 -2.28 -6.10
N THR A 214 -33.91 -3.42 -5.68
CA THR A 214 -34.26 -4.09 -4.42
C THR A 214 -32.99 -4.35 -3.62
N THR A 215 -33.02 -3.91 -2.37
CA THR A 215 -31.94 -3.98 -1.38
C THR A 215 -31.91 -5.33 -0.67
N SER A 216 -30.76 -6.01 -0.63
CA SER A 216 -30.34 -6.84 0.53
C SER A 216 -28.84 -7.20 0.49
N PRO A 217 -28.17 -7.37 1.65
CA PRO A 217 -26.73 -7.28 1.81
C PRO A 217 -26.04 -8.66 1.74
N LEU A 218 -24.98 -8.80 0.94
CA LEU A 218 -24.07 -9.94 1.04
C LEU A 218 -22.86 -9.54 1.90
N TYR A 219 -23.02 -9.72 3.21
CA TYR A 219 -21.92 -10.01 4.12
C TYR A 219 -21.58 -11.50 3.96
N THR A 220 -20.59 -11.87 3.14
CA THR A 220 -20.10 -13.26 3.12
C THR A 220 -18.62 -13.36 2.74
N GLN A 221 -17.84 -13.84 3.73
CA GLN A 221 -16.50 -14.44 3.70
C GLN A 221 -15.26 -13.52 3.68
N CYS A 222 -14.50 -13.58 4.78
CA CYS A 222 -13.10 -13.14 4.85
C CYS A 222 -12.30 -13.83 3.73
N PRO A 223 -11.55 -13.10 2.89
CA PRO A 223 -10.78 -13.75 1.85
C PRO A 223 -9.61 -14.58 2.43
N LEU A 224 -9.24 -15.65 1.71
CA LEU A 224 -8.47 -16.82 2.18
C LEU A 224 -7.07 -16.58 2.79
N ASN A 225 -6.51 -15.36 2.71
CA ASN A 225 -5.18 -15.01 3.23
C ASN A 225 -5.27 -14.11 4.47
N THR A 226 -6.07 -14.52 5.44
CA THR A 226 -6.15 -13.82 6.72
C THR A 226 -5.05 -14.28 7.65
N PHE A 227 -4.14 -13.39 8.05
CA PHE A 227 -3.22 -13.63 9.16
C PHE A 227 -3.87 -13.19 10.47
N TYR A 228 -4.09 -14.14 11.38
CA TYR A 228 -4.55 -13.90 12.73
C TYR A 228 -3.34 -13.74 13.64
N ASN A 229 -3.10 -12.54 14.18
CA ASN A 229 -2.22 -12.39 15.33
C ASN A 229 -3.07 -12.53 16.60
N GLY A 230 -2.86 -13.63 17.34
CA GLY A 230 -3.70 -14.14 18.43
C GLY A 230 -3.86 -13.24 19.68
N SER A 231 -3.75 -11.93 19.55
CA SER A 231 -4.12 -10.97 20.60
C SER A 231 -4.94 -9.78 20.09
N TYR A 232 -4.95 -9.49 18.78
CA TYR A 232 -5.73 -8.40 18.16
C TYR A 232 -6.03 -8.76 16.70
N ASN A 233 -7.25 -9.20 16.37
CA ASN A 233 -7.61 -9.69 15.02
C ASN A 233 -7.90 -8.54 14.03
N ILE A 234 -6.84 -7.87 13.59
CA ILE A 234 -6.88 -6.98 12.43
C ILE A 234 -6.33 -7.74 11.21
N PHE A 235 -7.09 -7.71 10.12
CA PHE A 235 -6.85 -8.47 8.90
C PHE A 235 -5.93 -7.69 7.95
N PHE A 236 -4.93 -8.36 7.36
CA PHE A 236 -4.06 -7.79 6.31
C PHE A 236 -4.19 -8.57 5.00
N PHE A 237 -4.31 -7.86 3.86
CA PHE A 237 -4.03 -8.43 2.54
C PHE A 237 -2.65 -8.00 2.04
N ILE A 238 -1.84 -8.99 1.62
CA ILE A 238 -0.87 -8.81 0.56
C ILE A 238 -1.31 -9.73 -0.58
N ILE A 239 -2.02 -9.20 -1.57
CA ILE A 239 -2.01 -9.84 -2.89
C ILE A 239 -0.73 -9.39 -3.58
N ALA A 240 0.06 -10.35 -4.03
CA ALA A 240 1.26 -10.12 -4.81
C ALA A 240 0.90 -9.45 -6.14
N VAL A 241 1.56 -8.31 -6.39
CA VAL A 241 1.52 -7.44 -7.58
C VAL A 241 0.20 -6.66 -7.78
N PRO A 242 0.13 -5.37 -7.39
CA PRO A 242 -1.06 -4.56 -7.60
C PRO A 242 -1.19 -4.15 -9.07
N ALA A 243 -2.34 -4.44 -9.67
CA ALA A 243 -2.81 -3.70 -10.84
C ALA A 243 -3.13 -2.26 -10.40
N ILE A 244 -2.78 -1.29 -11.25
CA ILE A 244 -3.10 0.12 -11.01
C ILE A 244 -4.63 0.27 -10.88
N GLY A 245 -5.07 1.10 -9.93
CA GLY A 245 -6.48 1.40 -9.71
C GLY A 245 -7.24 0.38 -8.86
N TYR A 246 -6.61 -0.73 -8.47
CA TYR A 246 -7.15 -1.68 -7.50
C TYR A 246 -6.72 -1.34 -6.08
N GLY A 247 -7.69 -1.24 -5.17
CA GLY A 247 -7.47 -1.10 -3.73
C GLY A 247 -7.17 -2.44 -3.08
N GLN A 248 -6.09 -2.49 -2.32
CA GLN A 248 -5.74 -3.62 -1.46
C GLN A 248 -6.13 -3.28 -0.02
N THR A 249 -7.04 -4.04 0.59
CA THR A 249 -7.39 -3.82 2.01
C THR A 249 -6.19 -4.13 2.90
N VAL A 250 -5.57 -3.10 3.45
CA VAL A 250 -4.45 -3.25 4.39
C VAL A 250 -4.99 -3.52 5.78
N ALA A 251 -6.15 -2.99 6.14
CA ALA A 251 -6.75 -3.24 7.44
C ALA A 251 -8.28 -3.14 7.32
N GLY A 252 -9.05 -3.99 8.01
CA GLY A 252 -10.52 -3.89 7.98
C GLY A 252 -11.26 -4.94 8.80
N TYR A 253 -12.59 -4.84 8.79
CA TYR A 253 -13.49 -5.80 9.45
C TYR A 253 -14.10 -6.80 8.48
N CYS A 254 -14.21 -8.08 8.87
CA CYS A 254 -14.91 -9.12 8.12
C CYS A 254 -15.79 -9.97 9.05
N ASN A 255 -17.06 -10.22 8.67
CA ASN A 255 -17.97 -11.13 9.38
C ASN A 255 -17.63 -12.58 9.01
N GLY A 256 -16.69 -13.17 9.74
CA GLY A 256 -16.31 -14.56 9.53
C GLY A 256 -15.35 -15.05 10.60
N SER A 257 -15.92 -15.43 11.75
CA SER A 257 -15.34 -16.30 12.79
C SER A 257 -14.92 -15.63 14.12
N VAL A 258 -15.59 -16.13 15.16
CA VAL A 258 -15.32 -16.20 16.62
C VAL A 258 -15.57 -14.95 17.48
N ASN A 259 -16.47 -15.15 18.46
CA ASN A 259 -16.66 -14.38 19.69
C ASN A 259 -15.33 -14.20 20.46
N VAL A 260 -14.56 -13.19 20.10
CA VAL A 260 -13.40 -12.70 20.88
C VAL A 260 -13.48 -11.17 20.88
N ASN A 261 -13.10 -10.50 21.97
CA ASN A 261 -12.95 -9.05 22.01
C ASN A 261 -11.81 -8.63 21.07
N VAL A 262 -12.15 -8.40 19.80
CA VAL A 262 -11.23 -8.02 18.72
C VAL A 262 -11.16 -6.49 18.65
N THR A 263 -9.97 -5.91 18.50
CA THR A 263 -9.86 -4.53 17.98
C THR A 263 -10.37 -4.50 16.54
N LYS A 264 -11.60 -4.01 16.38
CA LYS A 264 -12.32 -3.92 15.12
C LYS A 264 -12.03 -2.56 14.49
N ILE A 265 -11.56 -2.55 13.24
CA ILE A 265 -11.61 -1.33 12.45
C ILE A 265 -13.05 -1.03 12.09
N SER A 266 -13.55 0.15 12.43
CA SER A 266 -14.98 0.47 12.27
C SER A 266 -15.27 1.84 11.71
N GLY A 267 -14.36 2.78 11.76
CA GLY A 267 -14.54 4.11 11.21
C GLY A 267 -13.18 4.75 11.04
N PRO A 268 -12.26 4.16 10.26
CA PRO A 268 -10.96 4.76 10.05
C PRO A 268 -11.17 6.14 9.42
N TRP A 269 -10.62 7.16 10.06
CA TRP A 269 -10.68 8.54 9.64
C TRP A 269 -9.28 9.02 9.25
N GLY A 270 -8.47 9.43 10.24
CA GLY A 270 -7.14 9.98 10.02
C GLY A 270 -6.11 8.91 9.73
N LEU A 271 -5.23 9.20 8.78
CA LEU A 271 -4.10 8.35 8.41
C LEU A 271 -2.80 9.14 8.50
N TYR A 272 -1.75 8.48 8.96
CA TYR A 272 -0.39 8.99 8.85
C TYR A 272 0.56 7.85 8.56
N VAL A 273 1.41 7.99 7.55
CA VAL A 273 2.47 7.02 7.26
C VAL A 273 3.79 7.63 7.70
N SER A 274 4.48 6.95 8.60
CA SER A 274 5.79 7.38 9.07
C SER A 274 6.81 7.32 7.92
N PRO A 275 7.48 8.44 7.60
CA PRO A 275 8.49 8.45 6.55
C PRO A 275 9.75 7.67 6.93
N VAL A 276 9.93 7.37 8.22
CA VAL A 276 11.14 6.72 8.76
C VAL A 276 11.09 5.20 8.59
N ASP A 277 9.97 4.58 8.92
CA ASP A 277 9.82 3.11 8.99
C ASP A 277 8.60 2.59 8.22
N GLY A 278 7.82 3.47 7.59
CA GLY A 278 6.60 3.11 6.86
C GLY A 278 5.43 2.67 7.74
N THR A 279 5.54 2.81 9.07
CA THR A 279 4.44 2.48 9.99
C THR A 279 3.21 3.32 9.66
N LEU A 280 2.08 2.66 9.43
CA LEU A 280 0.79 3.29 9.18
C LEU A 280 0.05 3.46 10.50
N TYR A 281 -0.22 4.70 10.86
CA TYR A 281 -1.03 5.07 12.00
C TYR A 281 -2.44 5.38 11.54
N VAL A 282 -3.43 4.91 12.31
CA VAL A 282 -4.85 5.06 11.99
C VAL A 282 -5.60 5.56 13.21
N ALA A 283 -6.42 6.59 13.00
CA ALA A 283 -7.44 7.06 13.93
C ALA A 283 -8.78 6.43 13.55
N ASP A 284 -9.44 5.72 14.47
CA ASP A 284 -10.70 5.03 14.24
C ASP A 284 -11.82 5.58 15.13
N GLU A 285 -12.81 6.20 14.50
CA GLU A 285 -13.86 7.01 15.14
C GLU A 285 -14.98 6.17 15.79
N TYR A 286 -15.49 5.15 15.11
CA TYR A 286 -16.75 4.51 15.54
C TYR A 286 -16.55 3.53 16.72
N TYR A 287 -15.37 2.91 16.80
CA TYR A 287 -14.88 2.29 18.01
C TYR A 287 -13.56 2.98 18.37
N PRO A 288 -13.61 4.04 19.20
CA PRO A 288 -12.53 4.98 19.42
C PRO A 288 -11.21 4.27 19.73
N SER A 289 -10.31 4.29 18.76
CA SER A 289 -8.98 3.72 18.90
C SER A 289 -7.96 4.42 18.01
N PHE A 290 -6.74 4.50 18.52
CA PHE A 290 -5.56 4.79 17.73
C PHE A 290 -4.69 3.55 17.69
N PHE A 291 -4.27 3.15 16.51
CA PHE A 291 -3.38 1.99 16.35
C PHE A 291 -2.33 2.24 15.27
N ALA A 292 -1.21 1.55 15.42
CA ALA A 292 -0.12 1.50 14.47
C ALA A 292 -0.07 0.13 13.80
N ILE A 293 0.19 0.16 12.50
CA ILE A 293 0.33 -1.00 11.63
C ILE A 293 1.76 -0.98 11.10
N SER A 294 2.56 -1.99 11.44
CA SER A 294 3.89 -2.14 10.86
C SER A 294 3.80 -2.70 9.43
N PRO A 295 4.46 -2.08 8.44
CA PRO A 295 4.43 -2.56 7.06
C PRO A 295 5.23 -3.86 6.86
N PHE A 296 6.16 -4.19 7.77
CA PHE A 296 7.03 -5.36 7.65
C PHE A 296 6.47 -6.56 8.40
N SER A 297 6.13 -6.38 9.67
CA SER A 297 5.65 -7.46 10.53
C SER A 297 4.15 -7.70 10.41
N HIS A 298 3.40 -6.79 9.76
CA HIS A 298 1.93 -6.85 9.67
C HIS A 298 1.27 -6.98 11.05
N THR A 299 1.93 -6.45 12.08
CA THR A 299 1.42 -6.45 13.45
C THR A 299 0.66 -5.16 13.70
N VAL A 300 -0.47 -5.27 14.41
CA VAL A 300 -1.14 -4.10 14.95
C VAL A 300 -0.80 -3.90 16.40
N GLN A 301 -0.37 -2.68 16.71
CA GLN A 301 -0.21 -2.19 18.06
C GLN A 301 -1.32 -1.18 18.35
N VAL A 302 -2.15 -1.48 19.34
CA VAL A 302 -3.09 -0.49 19.89
C VAL A 302 -2.28 0.52 20.69
N ILE A 303 -2.34 1.78 20.27
CA ILE A 303 -1.62 2.90 20.90
C ILE A 303 -2.47 3.46 22.06
N LEU A 304 -3.76 3.62 21.79
CA LEU A 304 -4.74 4.14 22.74
C LEU A 304 -6.13 3.62 22.37
N SER A 305 -6.87 3.09 23.34
CA SER A 305 -8.25 2.59 23.14
C SER A 305 -9.18 2.93 24.31
N SER A 306 -8.72 3.79 25.22
CA SER A 306 -9.47 4.27 26.37
C SER A 306 -9.09 5.73 26.63
N GLY A 307 -10.01 6.50 27.20
CA GLY A 307 -9.80 7.94 27.37
C GLY A 307 -9.86 8.75 26.07
N ILE A 308 -10.46 8.19 25.01
CA ILE A 308 -10.78 8.84 23.73
C ILE A 308 -12.24 8.60 23.32
N THR A 309 -12.88 9.56 22.62
CA THR A 309 -14.29 9.50 22.14
C THR A 309 -14.39 9.63 20.63
N GLU A 310 -13.72 10.61 20.01
CA GLU A 310 -13.78 10.83 18.56
C GLU A 310 -12.37 11.15 18.04
N PRO A 311 -11.49 10.15 17.90
CA PRO A 311 -10.14 10.35 17.39
C PRO A 311 -10.17 10.75 15.91
N MET A 312 -9.63 11.92 15.56
CA MET A 312 -9.71 12.47 14.20
C MET A 312 -8.37 12.47 13.47
N GLY A 313 -7.49 13.39 13.82
CA GLY A 313 -6.21 13.64 13.16
C GLY A 313 -5.06 13.00 13.93
N ILE A 314 -4.04 12.60 13.18
CA ILE A 314 -2.81 12.02 13.71
C ILE A 314 -1.60 12.61 12.98
N PHE A 315 -0.57 12.94 13.75
CA PHE A 315 0.73 13.37 13.23
C PHE A 315 1.82 12.75 14.09
N VAL A 316 2.93 12.34 13.47
CA VAL A 316 4.09 11.80 14.21
C VAL A 316 5.33 12.59 13.85
N ASP A 317 5.98 13.21 14.84
CA ASP A 317 7.22 13.95 14.61
C ASP A 317 8.43 13.01 14.46
N ASN A 318 9.56 13.57 14.00
CA ASN A 318 10.82 12.84 13.81
C ASN A 318 11.40 12.23 15.10
N SER A 319 10.87 12.60 16.27
CA SER A 319 11.25 12.01 17.56
C SER A 319 10.31 10.88 18.00
N ASN A 320 9.47 10.36 17.09
CA ASN A 320 8.43 9.37 17.34
C ASN A 320 7.43 9.82 18.42
N THR A 321 7.15 11.13 18.48
CA THR A 321 6.07 11.68 19.31
C THR A 321 4.81 11.72 18.47
N ILE A 322 3.75 11.10 18.97
CA ILE A 322 2.45 11.00 18.32
C ILE A 322 1.55 12.11 18.87
N TYR A 323 1.01 12.93 17.97
CA TYR A 323 0.05 13.98 18.25
C TYR A 323 -1.29 13.54 17.68
N MET A 324 -2.32 13.56 18.52
CA MET A 324 -3.64 13.03 18.20
C MET A 324 -4.69 14.03 18.61
N THR A 325 -5.65 14.31 17.74
CA THR A 325 -6.82 15.12 18.09
C THR A 325 -8.01 14.23 18.42
N ASP A 326 -8.70 14.58 19.50
CA ASP A 326 -10.00 14.03 19.85
C ASP A 326 -11.05 15.13 19.80
N ARG A 327 -12.07 14.92 18.97
CA ARG A 327 -13.11 15.91 18.72
C ARG A 327 -14.09 16.06 19.88
N GLN A 328 -14.47 14.96 20.54
CA GLN A 328 -15.52 14.96 21.58
C GLN A 328 -14.98 14.81 23.00
N LEU A 329 -13.95 13.98 23.23
CA LEU A 329 -13.40 13.80 24.57
C LEU A 329 -12.53 15.00 24.93
N HIS A 330 -12.78 15.58 26.11
CA HIS A 330 -12.06 16.74 26.65
C HIS A 330 -12.07 17.99 25.77
N SER A 331 -13.07 18.13 24.90
CA SER A 331 -13.44 19.46 24.45
C SER A 331 -12.31 20.05 23.54
N GLY A 332 -11.70 19.17 22.74
CA GLY A 332 -10.69 19.51 21.74
C GLY A 332 -9.24 19.23 22.16
N THR A 333 -9.03 18.09 22.81
CA THR A 333 -7.71 17.75 23.31
C THR A 333 -6.77 17.23 22.25
N VAL A 334 -5.57 17.83 22.18
CA VAL A 334 -4.43 17.24 21.50
C VAL A 334 -3.71 16.36 22.51
N LEU A 335 -3.81 15.04 22.35
CA LEU A 335 -3.03 14.08 23.10
C LEU A 335 -1.66 13.94 22.46
N VAL A 336 -0.62 14.08 23.27
CA VAL A 336 0.77 13.92 22.85
C VAL A 336 1.36 12.74 23.60
N GLN A 337 1.80 11.73 22.86
CA GLN A 337 2.30 10.49 23.40
C GLN A 337 3.71 10.22 22.88
N ARG A 338 4.57 9.67 23.71
CA ARG A 338 5.87 9.15 23.30
C ARG A 338 6.08 7.80 23.99
N GLN A 339 6.47 6.77 23.22
CA GLN A 339 6.72 5.41 23.73
C GLN A 339 5.58 4.84 24.59
N GLY A 340 4.32 5.06 24.18
CA GLY A 340 3.18 4.52 24.92
C GLY A 340 2.71 5.38 26.10
N THR A 341 3.46 6.41 26.52
CA THR A 341 3.07 7.29 27.64
C THR A 341 2.55 8.64 27.13
N ILE A 342 1.37 9.06 27.61
CA ILE A 342 0.87 10.42 27.36
C ILE A 342 1.78 11.39 28.10
N ILE A 343 2.51 12.22 27.35
CA ILE A 343 3.45 13.19 27.90
C ILE A 343 2.81 14.57 28.06
N ARG A 344 1.79 14.90 27.26
CA ARG A 344 1.02 16.15 27.33
C ARG A 344 -0.39 15.95 26.80
N SER A 345 -1.33 16.74 27.31
CA SER A 345 -2.65 16.96 26.72
C SER A 345 -2.90 18.45 26.61
N PHE A 346 -3.54 18.89 25.53
CA PHE A 346 -3.98 20.28 25.37
C PHE A 346 -5.51 20.37 25.54
N PRO A 347 -6.06 21.50 25.99
CA PRO A 347 -5.32 22.67 26.45
C PRO A 347 -4.65 22.43 27.81
N ALA A 348 -3.39 22.86 27.91
CA ALA A 348 -2.53 22.67 29.08
C ALA A 348 -2.80 23.70 30.20
N VAL A 349 -4.06 24.12 30.41
CA VAL A 349 -4.58 25.21 31.28
C VAL A 349 -4.84 26.54 30.54
N GLY A 350 -6.05 27.11 30.68
CA GLY A 350 -6.39 28.50 30.30
C GLY A 350 -7.16 28.71 28.98
N LEU A 351 -7.34 27.68 28.15
CA LEU A 351 -8.10 27.78 26.89
C LEU A 351 -9.55 27.30 27.08
N SER A 352 -10.48 27.98 26.39
CA SER A 352 -11.88 27.56 26.33
C SER A 352 -12.01 26.42 25.34
N THR A 353 -12.76 25.40 25.72
CA THR A 353 -12.85 24.16 24.96
C THR A 353 -14.23 23.96 24.33
N SER A 354 -15.11 24.93 24.50
CA SER A 354 -16.53 24.90 24.08
C SER A 354 -16.95 26.18 23.35
N SER A 355 -15.97 26.97 22.90
CA SER A 355 -16.24 28.22 22.19
C SER A 355 -15.24 28.47 21.07
N CYS A 356 -15.66 29.27 20.11
CA CYS A 356 -14.80 29.85 19.08
C CYS A 356 -14.34 31.26 19.45
N LEU A 357 -14.12 31.52 20.75
CA LEU A 357 -13.46 32.74 21.22
C LEU A 357 -11.95 32.64 20.99
N LEU A 358 -11.22 33.75 21.03
CA LEU A 358 -9.79 33.86 20.65
C LEU A 358 -8.84 32.81 21.27
N ASN A 359 -9.24 32.20 22.38
CA ASN A 359 -8.52 31.13 23.09
C ASN A 359 -9.30 29.80 23.08
N GLY A 360 -10.02 29.54 22.00
CA GLY A 360 -10.92 28.42 21.80
C GLY A 360 -10.30 27.27 21.00
N LEU A 361 -10.39 26.03 21.47
CA LEU A 361 -9.97 24.82 20.73
C LEU A 361 -11.15 23.91 20.36
N TYR A 362 -12.32 24.48 20.10
CA TYR A 362 -13.53 23.71 19.88
C TYR A 362 -13.50 22.89 18.58
N GLU A 363 -13.73 21.58 18.70
CA GLU A 363 -13.75 20.58 17.62
C GLU A 363 -12.50 20.62 16.69
N PRO A 364 -11.32 20.25 17.20
CA PRO A 364 -10.13 20.09 16.39
C PRO A 364 -10.25 18.83 15.53
N TYR A 365 -9.92 18.95 14.25
CA TYR A 365 -9.87 17.83 13.32
C TYR A 365 -8.43 17.52 12.93
N GLY A 366 -7.86 18.23 11.96
CA GLY A 366 -6.49 18.01 11.51
C GLY A 366 -5.46 18.57 12.48
N VAL A 367 -4.33 17.87 12.59
CA VAL A 367 -3.16 18.28 13.38
C VAL A 367 -1.90 18.18 12.53
N ALA A 368 -1.02 19.17 12.64
CA ALA A 368 0.32 19.14 12.09
C ALA A 368 1.29 19.79 13.09
N VAL A 369 2.57 19.41 13.07
CA VAL A 369 3.56 19.97 13.98
C VAL A 369 4.79 20.40 13.19
N ASP A 370 5.28 21.61 13.45
CA ASP A 370 6.47 22.13 12.79
C ASP A 370 7.77 21.63 13.43
N GLN A 371 8.92 21.84 12.77
CA GLN A 371 10.24 21.42 13.27
C GLN A 371 10.60 22.04 14.64
N SER A 372 9.95 23.14 15.03
CA SER A 372 10.13 23.78 16.34
C SER A 372 9.17 23.23 17.41
N GLY A 373 8.33 22.26 17.07
CA GLY A 373 7.36 21.64 17.96
C GLY A 373 6.06 22.45 18.15
N ASN A 374 5.81 23.48 17.32
CA ASN A 374 4.54 24.18 17.37
C ASN A 374 3.45 23.35 16.69
N ILE A 375 2.29 23.29 17.33
CA ILE A 375 1.14 22.52 16.88
C ILE A 375 0.18 23.42 16.09
N TYR A 376 -0.19 22.98 14.89
CA TYR A 376 -1.20 23.60 14.04
C TYR A 376 -2.46 22.75 14.07
N LEU A 377 -3.62 23.38 14.30
CA LEU A 377 -4.91 22.69 14.40
C LEU A 377 -5.92 23.32 13.47
N GLY A 378 -6.60 22.47 12.70
CA GLY A 378 -7.82 22.85 11.99
C GLY A 378 -9.02 22.73 12.91
N LEU A 379 -9.72 23.83 13.15
CA LEU A 379 -10.92 23.86 13.99
C LEU A 379 -12.17 23.90 13.11
N TRP A 380 -12.95 22.81 13.12
CA TRP A 380 -14.03 22.61 12.17
C TRP A 380 -15.14 23.65 12.34
N THR A 381 -15.77 23.71 13.51
CA THR A 381 -16.83 24.69 13.76
C THR A 381 -16.30 26.13 13.77
N CYS A 382 -15.09 26.35 14.29
CA CYS A 382 -14.52 27.69 14.37
C CYS A 382 -13.99 28.24 13.05
N SER A 383 -13.91 27.40 12.00
CA SER A 383 -13.54 27.80 10.64
C SER A 383 -12.20 28.54 10.57
N ALA A 384 -11.23 28.07 11.34
CA ALA A 384 -9.91 28.67 11.45
C ALA A 384 -8.82 27.61 11.66
N VAL A 385 -7.59 27.97 11.29
CA VAL A 385 -6.39 27.25 11.68
C VAL A 385 -5.68 28.03 12.77
N VAL A 386 -5.37 27.36 13.86
CA VAL A 386 -4.64 27.95 14.98
C VAL A 386 -3.27 27.32 15.14
N LYS A 387 -2.30 28.11 15.62
CA LYS A 387 -0.96 27.69 16.02
C LYS A 387 -0.83 27.80 17.54
N LEU A 388 -0.22 26.78 18.13
CA LEU A 388 0.09 26.68 19.55
C LEU A 388 1.56 26.34 19.72
N ALA A 389 2.33 27.19 20.40
CA ALA A 389 3.71 26.87 20.75
C ALA A 389 3.76 25.85 21.89
N PRO A 390 4.87 25.11 22.07
CA PRO A 390 5.07 24.27 23.24
C PRO A 390 4.80 25.06 24.52
N ASN A 391 3.91 24.54 25.38
CA ASN A 391 3.48 25.15 26.66
C ASN A 391 2.78 26.51 26.54
N ALA A 392 2.28 26.88 25.35
CA ALA A 392 1.51 28.12 25.20
C ALA A 392 0.17 28.05 25.95
N THR A 393 -0.21 29.18 26.55
CA THR A 393 -1.49 29.38 27.26
C THR A 393 -2.53 30.11 26.42
N SER A 394 -2.18 30.50 25.18
CA SER A 394 -3.04 31.14 24.19
C SER A 394 -2.73 30.59 22.80
N VAL A 395 -3.68 30.71 21.88
CA VAL A 395 -3.49 30.30 20.48
C VAL A 395 -3.32 31.51 19.58
N THR A 396 -2.62 31.32 18.46
CA THR A 396 -2.53 32.34 17.39
C THR A 396 -3.33 31.85 16.19
N VAL A 397 -4.26 32.66 15.67
CA VAL A 397 -4.95 32.35 14.41
C VAL A 397 -3.99 32.60 13.26
N VAL A 398 -3.74 31.58 12.44
CA VAL A 398 -2.81 31.65 11.30
C VAL A 398 -3.51 31.58 9.94
N ALA A 399 -4.74 31.08 9.90
CA ALA A 399 -5.62 31.17 8.73
C ALA A 399 -7.11 31.18 9.12
N GLY A 400 -7.93 31.80 8.29
CA GLY A 400 -9.35 31.99 8.55
C GLY A 400 -9.63 33.08 9.58
N GLN A 401 -10.90 33.17 9.99
CA GLN A 401 -11.35 34.10 11.01
C GLN A 401 -12.14 33.33 12.06
N MET A 402 -11.63 33.32 13.29
CA MET A 402 -12.19 32.50 14.34
C MET A 402 -13.66 32.81 14.60
N GLY A 403 -14.51 31.79 14.49
CA GLY A 403 -15.96 31.92 14.67
C GLY A 403 -16.68 32.64 13.53
N SER A 404 -16.01 32.99 12.43
CA SER A 404 -16.59 33.67 11.28
C SER A 404 -16.30 32.92 9.98
N SER A 405 -17.20 32.02 9.61
CA SER A 405 -17.12 31.30 8.35
C SER A 405 -17.29 32.24 7.13
N GLY A 406 -16.71 31.84 6.01
CA GLY A 406 -16.88 32.51 4.72
C GLY A 406 -15.95 31.98 3.64
N SER A 407 -16.05 32.54 2.44
CA SER A 407 -15.38 32.03 1.23
C SER A 407 -14.33 32.98 0.63
N THR A 408 -14.13 34.17 1.22
CA THR A 408 -13.10 35.12 0.78
C THR A 408 -11.69 34.54 0.98
N SER A 409 -10.66 35.19 0.43
CA SER A 409 -9.28 34.71 0.53
C SER A 409 -8.75 34.67 1.97
N THR A 410 -9.33 35.42 2.90
CA THR A 410 -8.95 35.44 4.32
C THR A 410 -9.91 34.66 5.22
N LYS A 411 -10.96 34.06 4.67
CA LYS A 411 -11.96 33.28 5.41
C LYS A 411 -11.92 31.82 4.97
N LEU A 412 -12.30 30.97 5.92
CA LEU A 412 -12.46 29.53 5.72
C LEU A 412 -13.86 29.14 6.24
N SER A 413 -14.28 27.93 5.97
CA SER A 413 -15.53 27.33 6.42
C SER A 413 -15.30 25.85 6.68
N SER A 414 -15.64 25.38 7.89
CA SER A 414 -15.57 23.96 8.22
C SER A 414 -14.19 23.33 7.96
N VAL A 415 -13.15 23.88 8.58
CA VAL A 415 -11.76 23.42 8.38
C VAL A 415 -11.57 22.00 8.91
N ARG A 416 -11.11 21.07 8.06
CA ARG A 416 -10.92 19.66 8.48
C ARG A 416 -9.49 19.18 8.53
N TYR A 417 -8.60 19.67 7.69
CA TYR A 417 -7.24 19.16 7.63
C TYR A 417 -6.24 20.28 7.44
N VAL A 418 -5.03 20.09 7.97
CA VAL A 418 -3.89 21.01 7.84
C VAL A 418 -2.64 20.20 7.55
N HIS A 419 -1.84 20.64 6.58
CA HIS A 419 -0.58 20.01 6.20
C HIS A 419 0.50 21.09 6.08
N LEU A 420 1.67 20.86 6.69
CA LEU A 420 2.81 21.78 6.64
C LEU A 420 3.82 21.31 5.58
N ASP A 421 4.27 22.24 4.74
CA ASP A 421 5.38 22.06 3.81
C ASP A 421 6.43 23.13 4.14
N GLU A 422 7.17 22.87 5.23
CA GLU A 422 8.11 23.81 5.83
C GLU A 422 9.28 24.14 4.90
N ASP A 423 9.75 23.17 4.11
CA ASP A 423 10.83 23.36 3.14
C ASP A 423 10.48 24.43 2.10
N ARG A 424 9.18 24.60 1.79
CA ARG A 424 8.67 25.64 0.89
C ARG A 424 8.07 26.84 1.62
N GLY A 425 8.06 26.84 2.95
CA GLY A 425 7.51 27.92 3.77
C GLY A 425 5.99 28.09 3.65
N VAL A 426 5.26 27.01 3.37
CA VAL A 426 3.80 27.06 3.14
C VAL A 426 3.04 26.01 3.93
N PHE A 427 1.75 26.23 4.10
CA PHE A 427 0.85 25.22 4.62
C PHE A 427 -0.43 25.16 3.80
N TYR A 428 -1.05 24.00 3.81
CA TYR A 428 -2.26 23.69 3.05
C TYR A 428 -3.39 23.35 4.02
N VAL A 429 -4.60 23.74 3.66
CA VAL A 429 -5.79 23.60 4.50
C VAL A 429 -6.95 23.09 3.66
N THR A 430 -7.66 22.10 4.18
CA THR A 430 -8.94 21.70 3.61
C THR A 430 -10.03 22.63 4.12
N ASP A 431 -10.53 23.47 3.22
CA ASP A 431 -11.65 24.38 3.44
C ASP A 431 -12.95 23.68 3.01
N SER A 432 -13.33 22.65 3.78
CA SER A 432 -14.34 21.67 3.36
C SER A 432 -15.72 22.28 3.13
N GLY A 433 -16.07 23.35 3.84
CA GLY A 433 -17.34 24.05 3.68
C GLY A 433 -17.41 24.92 2.42
N ASN A 434 -16.27 25.15 1.77
CA ASN A 434 -16.15 25.86 0.49
C ASN A 434 -15.63 24.95 -0.64
N ASP A 435 -15.63 23.63 -0.45
CA ASP A 435 -15.28 22.63 -1.45
C ASP A 435 -13.91 22.86 -2.13
N ARG A 436 -12.90 23.23 -1.33
CA ARG A 436 -11.57 23.59 -1.87
C ARG A 436 -10.41 23.24 -0.93
N ILE A 437 -9.22 23.18 -1.51
CA ILE A 437 -7.94 23.17 -0.78
C ILE A 437 -7.29 24.54 -0.95
N GLN A 438 -6.90 25.15 0.16
CA GLN A 438 -6.27 26.47 0.21
C GLN A 438 -4.80 26.34 0.63
N LYS A 439 -3.93 27.11 -0.02
CA LYS A 439 -2.50 27.26 0.29
C LYS A 439 -2.25 28.61 0.95
N PHE A 440 -1.46 28.62 2.02
CA PHE A 440 -1.08 29.80 2.78
C PHE A 440 0.44 29.85 2.95
N ILE A 441 0.98 31.06 3.10
CA ILE A 441 2.39 31.27 3.47
C ILE A 441 2.52 31.20 5.00
N ILE A 442 3.47 30.42 5.51
CA ILE A 442 3.75 30.35 6.94
C ILE A 442 4.27 31.72 7.41
N GLY A 443 3.64 32.29 8.44
CA GLY A 443 3.94 33.64 8.90
C GLY A 443 3.47 34.76 7.96
N GLY A 444 2.70 34.43 6.91
CA GLY A 444 2.08 35.40 6.02
C GLY A 444 0.91 36.15 6.66
N ASN A 445 0.21 36.96 5.85
CA ASN A 445 -0.90 37.81 6.31
C ASN A 445 -2.26 37.08 6.44
N GLY A 446 -2.28 35.74 6.40
CA GLY A 446 -3.52 34.95 6.47
C GLY A 446 -4.37 34.94 5.19
N THR A 447 -3.81 35.33 4.05
CA THR A 447 -4.48 35.24 2.73
C THR A 447 -4.16 33.91 2.06
N GLY A 448 -5.21 33.14 1.75
CA GLY A 448 -5.13 31.85 1.09
C GLY A 448 -5.31 31.95 -0.43
N VAL A 449 -4.70 31.00 -1.13
CA VAL A 449 -4.85 30.79 -2.58
C VAL A 449 -5.44 29.40 -2.80
N THR A 450 -6.54 29.32 -3.56
CA THR A 450 -7.14 28.04 -3.95
C THR A 450 -6.18 27.28 -4.86
N VAL A 451 -5.84 26.04 -4.50
CA VAL A 451 -4.96 25.18 -5.29
C VAL A 451 -5.65 23.94 -5.86
N ALA A 452 -6.83 23.59 -5.35
CA ALA A 452 -7.71 22.56 -5.89
C ALA A 452 -9.17 22.85 -5.50
N GLY A 453 -10.12 22.51 -6.37
CA GLY A 453 -11.55 22.75 -6.16
C GLY A 453 -11.94 24.22 -6.23
N GLY A 454 -12.96 24.62 -5.46
CA GLY A 454 -13.47 26.01 -5.40
C GLY A 454 -14.44 26.40 -6.53
N ASN A 455 -14.81 25.45 -7.39
CA ASN A 455 -15.79 25.64 -8.47
C ASN A 455 -17.20 25.14 -8.08
N GLY A 456 -17.53 25.23 -6.78
CA GLY A 456 -18.73 24.69 -6.18
C GLY A 456 -18.73 23.16 -6.02
N ALA A 457 -19.62 22.67 -5.15
CA ALA A 457 -19.86 21.26 -4.93
C ALA A 457 -20.29 20.54 -6.22
N GLY A 458 -19.63 19.44 -6.56
CA GLY A 458 -20.03 18.59 -7.68
C GLY A 458 -19.04 17.49 -8.02
N THR A 459 -19.38 16.66 -9.00
CA THR A 459 -18.59 15.50 -9.44
C THR A 459 -17.66 15.82 -10.62
N GLY A 460 -17.68 17.04 -11.15
CA GLY A 460 -16.76 17.49 -12.19
C GLY A 460 -15.29 17.31 -11.78
N LEU A 461 -14.37 17.13 -12.74
CA LEU A 461 -12.95 16.98 -12.45
C LEU A 461 -12.30 18.26 -11.91
N ASN A 462 -12.93 19.41 -12.14
CA ASN A 462 -12.59 20.71 -11.57
C ASN A 462 -13.36 21.02 -10.28
N GLN A 463 -14.17 20.09 -9.77
CA GLN A 463 -14.99 20.26 -8.57
C GLN A 463 -14.58 19.25 -7.48
N LEU A 464 -14.80 19.64 -6.24
CA LEU A 464 -14.75 18.77 -5.07
C LEU A 464 -16.11 18.89 -4.36
N TYR A 465 -16.40 17.98 -3.44
CA TYR A 465 -17.58 18.09 -2.59
C TYR A 465 -17.28 17.61 -1.17
N SER A 466 -17.21 18.58 -0.24
CA SER A 466 -16.84 18.39 1.16
C SER A 466 -15.54 17.59 1.33
N PRO A 467 -14.43 18.00 0.68
CA PRO A 467 -13.17 17.28 0.79
C PRO A 467 -12.71 17.20 2.25
N THR A 468 -11.91 16.21 2.60
CA THR A 468 -11.41 15.99 3.97
C THR A 468 -9.89 15.95 4.03
N GLY A 469 -9.29 14.80 4.31
CA GLY A 469 -7.84 14.66 4.34
C GLY A 469 -7.22 14.71 2.95
N PHE A 470 -5.96 15.11 2.89
CA PHE A 470 -5.16 15.08 1.69
C PHE A 470 -3.68 14.89 2.06
N CYS A 471 -2.91 14.40 1.10
CA CYS A 471 -1.45 14.41 1.16
C CYS A 471 -0.88 15.08 -0.09
N ILE A 472 0.37 15.52 0.01
CA ILE A 472 1.12 16.16 -1.08
C ILE A 472 2.40 15.38 -1.32
N THR A 473 2.82 15.28 -2.58
CA THR A 473 4.12 14.70 -2.94
C THR A 473 5.28 15.56 -2.42
N ARG A 474 6.44 14.95 -2.18
CA ARG A 474 7.66 15.58 -1.64
C ARG A 474 8.16 16.73 -2.51
N ASP A 475 7.90 16.67 -3.82
CA ASP A 475 8.19 17.76 -4.76
C ASP A 475 7.25 18.97 -4.59
N GLY A 476 6.18 18.83 -3.80
CA GLY A 476 5.19 19.87 -3.50
C GLY A 476 4.23 20.16 -4.66
N GLN A 477 4.20 19.30 -5.69
CA GLN A 477 3.51 19.58 -6.95
C GLN A 477 2.17 18.86 -7.09
N THR A 478 1.95 17.75 -6.40
CA THR A 478 0.76 16.91 -6.59
C THR A 478 0.06 16.65 -5.26
N LEU A 479 -1.23 16.98 -5.21
CA LEU A 479 -2.14 16.66 -4.11
C LEU A 479 -2.91 15.37 -4.42
N TYR A 480 -3.11 14.53 -3.41
CA TYR A 480 -4.10 13.47 -3.39
C TYR A 480 -5.13 13.82 -2.33
N ILE A 481 -6.40 13.96 -2.72
CA ILE A 481 -7.44 14.57 -1.89
C ILE A 481 -8.58 13.57 -1.73
N ALA A 482 -8.98 13.32 -0.48
CA ALA A 482 -10.21 12.60 -0.19
C ALA A 482 -11.43 13.49 -0.49
N ASP A 483 -12.05 13.26 -1.64
CA ASP A 483 -13.25 13.96 -2.09
C ASP A 483 -14.48 13.22 -1.54
N ARG A 484 -14.68 13.42 -0.23
CA ARG A 484 -15.49 12.55 0.64
C ARG A 484 -16.90 12.29 0.13
N THR A 485 -17.64 13.34 -0.20
CA THR A 485 -19.05 13.20 -0.61
C THR A 485 -19.18 12.62 -2.01
N ASN A 486 -18.13 12.73 -2.83
CA ASN A 486 -18.06 12.07 -4.13
C ASN A 486 -17.41 10.68 -4.07
N HIS A 487 -17.16 10.13 -2.87
CA HIS A 487 -16.70 8.75 -2.70
C HIS A 487 -15.46 8.39 -3.57
N ARG A 488 -14.50 9.32 -3.68
CA ARG A 488 -13.33 9.19 -4.55
C ARG A 488 -12.09 9.87 -3.99
N ILE A 489 -10.93 9.51 -4.53
CA ILE A 489 -9.66 10.22 -4.32
C ILE A 489 -9.28 10.94 -5.61
N MET A 490 -9.05 12.24 -5.49
CA MET A 490 -8.63 13.11 -6.59
C MET A 490 -7.12 13.34 -6.54
N LYS A 491 -6.42 13.10 -7.65
CA LYS A 491 -5.05 13.59 -7.90
C LYS A 491 -5.14 14.96 -8.55
N TRP A 492 -4.46 15.95 -8.01
CA TRP A 492 -4.49 17.33 -8.50
C TRP A 492 -3.10 17.94 -8.52
N THR A 493 -2.62 18.36 -9.68
CA THR A 493 -1.35 19.09 -9.79
C THR A 493 -1.55 20.56 -9.45
N ILE A 494 -0.73 21.12 -8.57
CA ILE A 494 -0.81 22.54 -8.17
C ILE A 494 -0.73 23.43 -9.41
N GLY A 495 -1.72 24.32 -9.57
CA GLY A 495 -1.84 25.21 -10.72
C GLY A 495 -2.64 24.64 -11.91
N ALA A 496 -3.01 23.36 -11.88
CA ALA A 496 -3.93 22.79 -12.87
C ALA A 496 -5.37 23.23 -12.63
N SER A 497 -6.15 23.34 -13.71
CA SER A 497 -7.57 23.73 -13.65
C SER A 497 -8.52 22.60 -13.24
N GLN A 498 -8.05 21.34 -13.29
CA GLN A 498 -8.80 20.15 -12.92
C GLN A 498 -7.86 19.03 -12.48
N GLY A 499 -8.37 18.07 -11.71
CA GLY A 499 -7.67 16.86 -11.31
C GLY A 499 -8.05 15.64 -12.14
N SER A 500 -7.66 14.47 -11.66
CA SER A 500 -8.07 13.16 -12.15
C SER A 500 -8.40 12.22 -10.99
N VAL A 501 -9.26 11.24 -11.24
CA VAL A 501 -9.65 10.26 -10.22
C VAL A 501 -8.63 9.13 -10.20
N VAL A 502 -8.11 8.80 -9.01
CA VAL A 502 -7.11 7.72 -8.84
C VAL A 502 -7.62 6.53 -8.01
N ALA A 503 -8.72 6.72 -7.27
CA ALA A 503 -9.43 5.66 -6.56
C ALA A 503 -10.89 6.07 -6.36
N GLY A 504 -11.81 5.10 -6.29
CA GLY A 504 -13.25 5.36 -6.15
C GLY A 504 -13.94 5.62 -7.48
N SER A 505 -15.13 6.22 -7.42
CA SER A 505 -15.99 6.44 -8.59
C SER A 505 -15.78 7.82 -9.23
N ALA A 506 -15.60 7.84 -10.55
CA ALA A 506 -15.56 9.10 -11.29
C ALA A 506 -16.89 9.86 -11.31
N THR A 507 -18.00 9.14 -11.14
CA THR A 507 -19.36 9.71 -11.16
C THR A 507 -19.93 9.96 -9.76
N GLY A 508 -19.15 9.74 -8.70
CA GLY A 508 -19.60 9.97 -7.33
C GLY A 508 -20.40 8.82 -6.71
N VAL A 509 -20.42 7.64 -7.34
CA VAL A 509 -21.17 6.49 -6.82
C VAL A 509 -20.37 5.79 -5.71
N SER A 510 -21.01 5.59 -4.56
CA SER A 510 -20.44 4.82 -3.46
C SER A 510 -20.49 3.31 -3.72
N GLY A 511 -19.56 2.58 -3.09
CA GLY A 511 -19.58 1.12 -3.12
C GLY A 511 -18.52 0.50 -2.23
N ASN A 512 -18.52 -0.81 -2.13
CA ASN A 512 -17.63 -1.59 -1.25
C ASN A 512 -16.71 -2.56 -2.00
N THR A 513 -16.73 -2.53 -3.33
CA THR A 513 -15.78 -3.30 -4.16
C THR A 513 -14.35 -2.76 -3.98
N PRO A 514 -13.30 -3.50 -4.38
CA PRO A 514 -11.91 -3.03 -4.27
C PRO A 514 -11.57 -1.73 -5.01
N TYR A 515 -12.46 -1.23 -5.88
CA TYR A 515 -12.25 -0.02 -6.68
C TYR A 515 -13.15 1.13 -6.28
N LEU A 516 -14.23 0.81 -5.56
CA LEU A 516 -15.16 1.79 -5.06
C LEU A 516 -14.81 2.12 -3.62
N LEU A 517 -15.12 3.37 -3.26
CA LEU A 517 -14.98 3.87 -1.90
C LEU A 517 -16.36 4.24 -1.40
N ASN A 518 -16.47 4.37 -0.09
CA ASN A 518 -17.65 4.84 0.58
C ASN A 518 -17.23 5.83 1.67
N VAL A 519 -17.29 7.11 1.32
CA VAL A 519 -17.03 8.23 2.25
C VAL A 519 -15.58 8.17 2.75
N PRO A 520 -14.59 8.32 1.85
CA PRO A 520 -13.19 8.28 2.26
C PRO A 520 -12.89 9.45 3.23
N GLY A 521 -12.19 9.15 4.33
CA GLY A 521 -11.89 10.12 5.38
C GLY A 521 -10.59 10.89 5.14
N ASP A 522 -9.55 10.18 4.74
CA ASP A 522 -8.18 10.68 4.61
C ASP A 522 -7.40 9.86 3.58
N VAL A 523 -6.28 10.41 3.14
CA VAL A 523 -5.34 9.77 2.22
C VAL A 523 -3.90 10.10 2.59
N ALA A 524 -3.05 9.09 2.71
CA ALA A 524 -1.64 9.23 3.04
C ALA A 524 -0.74 8.57 2.00
N LEU A 525 0.39 9.18 1.67
CA LEU A 525 1.41 8.62 0.79
C LEU A 525 2.40 7.77 1.58
N ASP A 526 2.92 6.70 0.97
CA ASP A 526 4.08 6.01 1.49
C ASP A 526 5.38 6.80 1.22
N SER A 527 6.46 6.46 1.93
CA SER A 527 7.74 7.18 1.81
C SER A 527 8.37 7.10 0.41
N THR A 528 7.98 6.09 -0.38
CA THR A 528 8.42 5.91 -1.77
C THR A 528 7.53 6.62 -2.79
N GLU A 529 6.37 7.14 -2.37
CA GLU A 529 5.31 7.71 -3.22
C GLU A 529 4.80 6.76 -4.31
N THR A 530 4.98 5.45 -4.10
CA THR A 530 4.46 4.40 -4.98
C THR A 530 3.02 4.02 -4.62
N TYR A 531 2.61 4.29 -3.38
CA TYR A 531 1.31 3.90 -2.86
C TYR A 531 0.63 5.04 -2.12
N ILE A 532 -0.70 5.09 -2.26
CA ILE A 532 -1.57 5.83 -1.34
C ILE A 532 -2.32 4.86 -0.45
N TYR A 533 -2.52 5.24 0.80
CA TYR A 533 -3.42 4.61 1.77
C TYR A 533 -4.64 5.48 1.91
N VAL A 534 -5.83 4.87 1.91
CA VAL A 534 -7.12 5.55 1.91
C VAL A 534 -7.97 4.97 3.02
N SER A 535 -8.47 5.81 3.91
CA SER A 535 -9.42 5.40 4.93
C SER A 535 -10.81 5.36 4.31
N ASP A 536 -11.33 4.17 4.08
CA ASP A 536 -12.61 3.93 3.44
C ASP A 536 -13.69 3.77 4.54
N GLN A 537 -14.02 4.91 5.16
CA GLN A 537 -14.67 5.02 6.47
C GLN A 537 -15.90 4.11 6.60
N ASN A 538 -16.88 4.26 5.71
CA ASN A 538 -18.15 3.52 5.80
C ASN A 538 -18.04 2.07 5.35
N ASN A 539 -16.92 1.69 4.72
CA ASN A 539 -16.61 0.30 4.42
C ASN A 539 -15.74 -0.33 5.52
N HIS A 540 -15.47 0.38 6.62
CA HIS A 540 -14.76 -0.12 7.79
C HIS A 540 -13.39 -0.72 7.45
N ARG A 541 -12.67 -0.07 6.53
CA ARG A 541 -11.38 -0.55 6.03
C ARG A 541 -10.43 0.57 5.66
N VAL A 542 -9.14 0.26 5.64
CA VAL A 542 -8.09 1.06 5.01
C VAL A 542 -7.61 0.32 3.77
N GLN A 543 -7.64 0.97 2.63
CA GLN A 543 -7.17 0.41 1.35
C GLN A 543 -5.88 1.07 0.92
N ARG A 544 -5.02 0.32 0.23
CA ARG A 544 -3.81 0.82 -0.42
C ARG A 544 -3.93 0.69 -1.93
N PHE A 545 -3.66 1.77 -2.65
CA PHE A 545 -3.67 1.81 -4.11
C PHE A 545 -2.27 2.10 -4.61
N ARG A 546 -1.84 1.39 -5.66
CA ARG A 546 -0.60 1.68 -6.36
C ARG A 546 -0.80 2.86 -7.30
N LEU A 547 0.10 3.84 -7.22
CA LEU A 547 0.18 4.97 -8.13
C LEU A 547 0.91 4.57 -9.43
N GLN A 548 0.53 5.22 -10.53
CA GLN A 548 1.15 5.03 -11.85
C GLN A 548 2.52 5.68 -11.95
#